data_AF-A0A934ZLL2-F1
#
_entry.id   AF-A0A934ZLL2-F1
#
_cell.length_a   1.000
_cell.length_b   1.000
_cell.length_c   1.000
_cell.angle_alpha   90.00
_cell.angle_beta   90.00
_cell.angle_gamma   90.00
#
_symmetry.space_group_name_H-M   'P 1'
#
loop_
_entity.id
_entity.type
_entity.pdbx_description
1 polymer ?
#
loop_
_entity_poly.entity_id
_entity_poly.type
_entity_poly.pdbx_seq_one_letter_code
_entity_poly.pdbx_strand_id
1 'polypeptide(L)'
;MTAGLDHVDADYVVIIDGDLQDPPEVVTAMYARALEGFDVVYGRRNLRRGETAFKRATAYGFYRVIRRLCGVPIPEDTGDFRLISRKVLRALHAMRERHRFLRGMVPWAGFRAAEVRYDRDTRHAGDEVPALQDDPLRAGRDLLVPPWRRCARRA
;
A
#
# COMPACT_ATOMS: atom_id res chain seq x y z
N MET A 1 10.72 2.88 -10.23
CA MET A 1 10.77 3.48 -8.88
C MET A 1 12.19 3.86 -8.44
N THR A 2 13.14 2.92 -8.36
CA THR A 2 14.53 3.18 -7.91
C THR A 2 15.22 4.34 -8.65
N ALA A 3 15.11 4.38 -9.98
CA ALA A 3 15.69 5.46 -10.78
C ALA A 3 15.17 6.86 -10.38
N GLY A 4 13.88 6.99 -10.05
CA GLY A 4 13.30 8.25 -9.58
C GLY A 4 13.83 8.65 -8.21
N LEU A 5 13.97 7.70 -7.29
CA LEU A 5 14.58 7.94 -5.98
C LEU A 5 16.06 8.33 -6.08
N ASP A 6 16.79 7.84 -7.08
CA ASP A 6 18.20 8.16 -7.26
C ASP A 6 18.45 9.54 -7.89
N HIS A 7 17.45 10.12 -8.58
CA HIS A 7 17.59 11.42 -9.27
C HIS A 7 16.82 12.57 -8.62
N VAL A 8 15.95 12.30 -7.65
CA VAL A 8 15.16 13.34 -6.98
C VAL A 8 16.04 14.13 -6.01
N ASP A 9 16.04 15.46 -6.15
CA ASP A 9 16.59 16.39 -5.16
C ASP A 9 15.45 17.20 -4.55
N ALA A 10 14.94 16.72 -3.41
CA ALA A 10 13.87 17.36 -2.67
C ALA A 10 14.01 17.09 -1.17
N ASP A 11 13.41 17.96 -0.35
CA ASP A 11 13.38 17.77 1.10
C ASP A 11 12.40 16.67 1.54
N TYR A 12 11.36 16.48 0.74
CA TYR A 12 10.37 15.43 0.90
C TYR A 12 10.05 14.82 -0.47
N VAL A 13 9.93 13.50 -0.50
CA VAL A 13 9.62 12.73 -1.71
C VAL A 13 8.36 11.93 -1.46
N VAL A 14 7.40 12.04 -2.37
CA VAL A 14 6.19 11.23 -2.37
C VAL A 14 6.33 10.12 -3.38
N ILE A 15 5.99 8.92 -2.95
CA ILE A 15 5.87 7.73 -3.76
C ILE A 15 4.37 7.48 -3.92
N ILE A 16 3.90 7.40 -5.16
CA ILE A 16 2.49 7.15 -5.50
C ILE A 16 2.43 6.30 -6.77
N ASP A 17 1.43 5.42 -6.85
CA ASP A 17 1.16 4.63 -8.06
C ASP A 17 0.41 5.49 -9.10
N GLY A 18 0.77 5.32 -10.38
CA GLY A 18 0.15 6.05 -11.49
C GLY A 18 -1.23 5.54 -11.92
N ASP A 19 -1.86 4.66 -11.14
CA ASP A 19 -3.14 4.02 -11.46
C ASP A 19 -4.37 4.82 -10.99
N LEU A 20 -4.13 6.04 -10.49
CA LEU A 20 -5.13 7.00 -9.97
C LEU A 20 -6.00 6.46 -8.84
N GLN A 21 -5.62 5.37 -8.18
CA GLN A 21 -6.39 4.86 -7.04
C GLN A 21 -6.08 5.60 -5.73
N ASP A 22 -4.96 6.31 -5.65
CA ASP A 22 -4.55 7.03 -4.46
C ASP A 22 -4.79 8.55 -4.67
N PRO A 23 -5.64 9.20 -3.84
CA PRO A 23 -5.99 10.60 -4.04
C PRO A 23 -4.78 11.50 -3.74
N PRO A 24 -4.33 12.35 -4.67
CA PRO A 24 -3.20 13.24 -4.45
C PRO A 24 -3.46 14.26 -3.33
N GLU A 25 -4.72 14.54 -2.98
CA GLU A 25 -5.12 15.42 -1.87
C GLU A 25 -4.59 14.91 -0.53
N VAL A 26 -4.40 13.60 -0.39
CA VAL A 26 -3.85 12.97 0.83
C VAL A 26 -2.40 13.41 1.06
N VAL A 27 -1.67 13.77 0.00
CA VAL A 27 -0.28 14.25 0.10
C VAL A 27 -0.19 15.50 0.97
N THR A 28 -1.18 16.40 0.91
CA THR A 28 -1.22 17.61 1.75
C THR A 28 -1.27 17.26 3.23
N ALA A 29 -2.11 16.29 3.60
CA ALA A 29 -2.21 15.81 4.97
C ALA A 29 -0.93 15.07 5.40
N MET A 30 -0.30 14.33 4.49
CA MET A 30 0.99 13.67 4.76
C MET A 30 2.10 14.69 4.99
N TYR A 31 2.13 15.76 4.21
CA TYR A 31 3.09 16.84 4.34
C TYR A 31 2.93 17.60 5.67
N ALA A 32 1.69 17.84 6.11
CA ALA A 32 1.43 18.42 7.44
C ALA A 32 2.05 17.59 8.56
N ARG A 33 1.93 16.25 8.50
CA ARG A 33 2.62 15.36 9.46
C ARG A 33 4.13 15.41 9.29
N ALA A 34 4.64 15.53 8.07
CA ALA A 34 6.08 15.67 7.86
C ALA A 34 6.66 16.92 8.54
N LEU A 35 5.89 18.02 8.57
CA LEU A 35 6.24 19.26 9.27
C LEU A 35 6.20 19.12 10.81
N GLU A 36 5.43 18.18 11.37
CA GLU A 36 5.46 17.82 12.80
C GLU A 36 6.75 17.05 13.20
N GLY A 37 7.65 16.81 12.25
CA GLY A 37 8.93 16.13 12.47
C GLY A 37 8.88 14.62 12.26
N PHE A 38 7.87 14.12 11.52
CA PHE A 38 7.86 12.73 11.05
C PHE A 38 8.66 12.62 9.74
N ASP A 39 9.57 11.64 9.70
CA ASP A 39 10.46 11.39 8.57
C ASP A 39 9.82 10.47 7.52
N VAL A 40 8.87 9.65 7.94
CA VAL A 40 8.09 8.76 7.07
C VAL A 40 6.62 8.96 7.37
N VAL A 41 5.80 9.17 6.34
CA VAL A 41 4.35 9.25 6.50
C VAL A 41 3.70 8.30 5.52
N TYR A 42 2.93 7.35 6.04
CA TYR A 42 2.26 6.35 5.22
C TYR A 42 0.83 6.77 4.91
N GLY A 43 0.41 6.58 3.65
CA GLY A 43 -1.00 6.57 3.30
C GLY A 43 -1.60 5.22 3.69
N ARG A 44 -2.50 5.21 4.65
CA ARG A 44 -3.22 4.01 5.09
C ARG A 44 -4.65 4.04 4.60
N ARG A 45 -5.06 2.97 3.93
CA ARG A 45 -6.46 2.81 3.50
C ARG A 45 -7.34 2.56 4.73
N ASN A 46 -8.47 3.25 4.83
CA ASN A 46 -9.50 2.88 5.79
C ASN A 46 -10.06 1.51 5.40
N LEU A 47 -10.08 0.59 6.37
CA LEU A 47 -10.78 -0.68 6.22
C LEU A 47 -12.27 -0.40 6.01
N ARG A 48 -12.85 -0.93 4.92
CA ARG A 48 -14.30 -0.91 4.68
C ARG A 48 -15.00 -1.45 5.93
N ARG A 49 -15.95 -0.68 6.46
CA ARG A 49 -16.85 -1.07 7.56
C ARG A 49 -17.47 -2.44 7.22
N GLY A 50 -17.01 -3.49 7.88
CA GLY A 50 -17.41 -4.88 7.59
C GLY A 50 -16.57 -5.94 8.29
N GLU A 51 -15.40 -5.58 8.85
CA GLU A 51 -14.61 -6.52 9.65
C GLU A 51 -15.28 -6.85 10.98
N THR A 52 -15.64 -8.12 11.13
CA THR A 52 -16.17 -8.72 12.36
C THR A 52 -15.16 -8.52 13.50
N ALA A 53 -15.65 -8.21 14.71
CA ALA A 53 -14.81 -7.94 15.90
C ALA A 53 -13.76 -9.03 16.19
N PHE A 54 -14.03 -10.27 15.78
CA PHE A 54 -13.12 -11.40 15.86
C PHE A 54 -11.82 -11.21 15.04
N LYS A 55 -11.92 -10.74 13.79
CA LYS A 55 -10.74 -10.46 12.93
C LYS A 55 -9.86 -9.36 13.52
N ARG A 56 -10.48 -8.32 14.09
CA ARG A 56 -9.78 -7.24 14.80
C ARG A 56 -9.01 -7.73 16.02
N ALA A 57 -9.59 -8.67 16.79
CA ALA A 57 -8.93 -9.22 17.98
C ALA A 57 -7.72 -10.10 17.62
N THR A 58 -7.84 -10.95 16.60
CA THR A 58 -6.73 -11.82 16.16
C THR A 58 -5.61 -11.02 15.52
N ALA A 59 -5.93 -10.02 14.69
CA ALA A 59 -4.94 -9.09 14.15
C ALA A 59 -4.20 -8.37 15.28
N TYR A 60 -4.92 -7.79 16.25
CA TYR A 60 -4.31 -7.09 17.37
C TYR A 60 -3.29 -7.94 18.16
N GLY A 61 -3.59 -9.23 18.38
CA GLY A 61 -2.67 -10.16 19.02
C GLY A 61 -1.42 -10.45 18.19
N PHE A 62 -1.60 -10.72 16.90
CA PHE A 62 -0.50 -11.00 15.97
C PHE A 62 0.46 -9.82 15.84
N TYR A 63 -0.05 -8.60 15.68
CA TYR A 63 0.79 -7.40 15.56
C TYR A 63 1.48 -7.02 16.85
N ARG A 64 0.91 -7.32 18.02
CA ARG A 64 1.62 -7.17 19.29
C ARG A 64 2.84 -8.08 19.38
N VAL A 65 2.72 -9.32 18.92
CA VAL A 65 3.82 -10.30 18.93
C VAL A 65 4.92 -9.86 17.96
N ILE A 66 4.56 -9.52 16.72
CA ILE A 66 5.52 -9.01 15.72
C ILE A 66 6.18 -7.72 16.19
N ARG A 67 5.44 -6.78 16.76
CA ARG A 67 6.00 -5.53 17.30
C ARG A 67 7.03 -5.79 18.39
N ARG A 68 6.80 -6.80 19.23
CA ARG A 68 7.71 -7.16 20.32
C ARG A 68 8.93 -7.95 19.85
N LEU A 69 8.83 -8.68 18.74
CA LEU A 69 9.93 -9.45 18.15
C LEU A 69 10.80 -8.62 17.19
N CYS A 70 10.18 -7.82 16.32
CA CYS A 70 10.88 -7.07 15.29
C CYS A 70 11.32 -5.67 15.74
N GLY A 71 10.87 -5.19 16.90
CA GLY A 71 11.21 -3.85 17.43
C GLY A 71 10.70 -2.67 16.61
N VAL A 72 10.18 -2.92 15.40
CA VAL A 72 9.66 -1.91 14.48
C VAL A 72 8.21 -2.25 14.13
N PRO A 73 7.25 -1.33 14.34
CA PRO A 73 5.90 -1.51 13.83
C PRO A 73 5.94 -1.48 12.31
N ILE A 74 5.70 -2.61 11.65
CA ILE A 74 5.37 -2.65 10.23
C ILE A 74 3.90 -2.24 10.13
N PRO A 75 3.56 -1.09 9.52
CA PRO A 75 2.18 -0.70 9.40
C PRO A 75 1.46 -1.66 8.44
N GLU A 76 0.33 -2.17 8.91
CA GLU A 76 -0.58 -3.01 8.13
C GLU A 76 -1.33 -2.17 7.09
N ASP A 77 -1.54 -2.72 5.90
CA ASP A 77 -2.35 -2.12 4.84
C ASP A 77 -1.83 -0.80 4.25
N THR A 78 -0.65 -0.33 4.67
CA THR A 78 0.05 0.77 4.00
C THR A 78 0.64 0.26 2.70
N GLY A 79 0.08 0.75 1.59
CA GLY A 79 0.56 0.45 0.24
C GLY A 79 1.94 1.05 -0.02
N ASP A 80 2.27 1.20 -1.29
CA ASP A 80 3.49 1.90 -1.68
C ASP A 80 3.34 3.43 -1.52
N PHE A 81 2.11 3.93 -1.37
CA PHE A 81 1.81 5.34 -1.11
C PHE A 81 2.40 5.85 0.21
N ARG A 82 3.47 6.65 0.11
CA ARG A 82 4.21 7.18 1.27
C ARG A 82 4.96 8.48 0.92
N LEU A 83 5.19 9.28 1.94
CA LEU A 83 6.07 10.43 1.92
C LEU A 83 7.30 10.12 2.77
N ILE A 84 8.49 10.39 2.25
CA ILE A 84 9.77 10.20 2.94
C ILE A 84 10.57 11.50 2.95
N SER A 85 11.26 11.78 4.05
CA SER A 85 12.17 12.92 4.15
C SER A 85 13.50 12.66 3.43
N ARG A 86 14.24 13.73 3.12
CA ARG A 86 15.60 13.67 2.57
C ARG A 86 16.53 12.78 3.41
N LYS A 87 16.34 12.71 4.72
CA LYS A 87 17.14 11.85 5.62
C LYS A 87 16.92 10.37 5.31
N VAL A 88 15.65 9.97 5.16
CA VAL A 88 15.27 8.61 4.79
C VAL A 88 15.79 8.29 3.39
N LEU A 89 15.64 9.21 2.44
CA LEU A 89 16.16 9.03 1.08
C LEU A 89 17.67 8.73 1.07
N ARG A 90 18.46 9.51 1.81
CA ARG A 90 19.91 9.30 1.94
C ARG A 90 20.25 7.95 2.58
N ALA A 91 19.50 7.55 3.61
CA ALA A 91 19.68 6.23 4.23
C ALA A 91 19.37 5.09 3.24
N LEU A 92 18.33 5.24 2.43
CA LEU A 92 17.99 4.30 1.36
C LEU A 92 19.08 4.21 0.30
N HIS A 93 19.73 5.33 -0.06
CA HIS A 93 20.86 5.34 -1.00
C HIS A 93 22.11 4.64 -0.44
N ALA A 94 22.35 4.75 0.87
CA ALA A 94 23.47 4.07 1.53
C ALA A 94 23.31 2.53 1.55
N MET A 95 22.07 2.03 1.43
CA MET A 95 21.78 0.60 1.31
C MET A 95 22.00 0.14 -0.13
N ARG A 96 23.12 -0.54 -0.39
CA ARG A 96 23.50 -1.05 -1.72
C ARG A 96 22.76 -2.34 -2.12
N GLU A 97 21.43 -2.33 -2.03
CA GLU A 97 20.59 -3.48 -2.37
C GLU A 97 20.27 -3.51 -3.88
N ARG A 98 20.55 -4.64 -4.55
CA ARG A 98 20.24 -4.80 -6.00
C ARG A 98 18.74 -4.83 -6.26
N HIS A 99 17.97 -5.38 -5.32
CA HIS A 99 16.51 -5.42 -5.36
C HIS A 99 15.96 -4.66 -4.15
N ARG A 100 15.76 -3.34 -4.28
CA ARG A 100 15.29 -2.50 -3.18
C ARG A 100 13.86 -2.86 -2.77
N PHE A 101 13.73 -3.54 -1.63
CA PHE A 101 12.45 -3.82 -0.99
C PHE A 101 12.07 -2.71 -0.01
N LEU A 102 11.53 -1.60 -0.52
CA LEU A 102 11.26 -0.39 0.27
C LEU A 102 10.27 -0.60 1.42
N ARG A 103 9.36 -1.57 1.28
CA ARG A 103 8.43 -1.94 2.36
C ARG A 103 9.14 -2.49 3.59
N GLY A 104 10.31 -3.13 3.44
CA GLY A 104 11.14 -3.58 4.55
C GLY A 104 12.25 -2.59 4.92
N MET A 105 12.89 -1.98 3.92
CA MET A 105 14.02 -1.06 4.13
C MET A 105 13.64 0.22 4.87
N VAL A 106 12.47 0.79 4.57
CA VAL A 106 12.03 2.04 5.22
C VAL A 106 11.74 1.83 6.71
N PRO A 107 10.96 0.82 7.14
CA PRO A 107 10.85 0.48 8.56
C PRO A 107 12.20 0.14 9.20
N TRP A 108 13.05 -0.63 8.51
CA TRP A 108 14.37 -1.02 9.03
C TRP A 108 15.28 0.16 9.35
N ALA A 109 15.17 1.24 8.57
CA ALA A 109 15.94 2.45 8.79
C ALA A 109 15.59 3.19 10.10
N GLY A 110 14.49 2.82 10.79
CA GLY A 110 14.23 3.24 12.18
C GLY A 110 13.79 4.69 12.36
N PHE A 111 13.37 5.36 11.30
CA PHE A 111 12.93 6.76 11.33
C PHE A 111 11.54 6.95 11.95
N ARG A 112 11.24 8.18 12.40
CA ARG A 112 9.94 8.53 12.97
C ARG A 112 8.85 8.41 11.91
N ALA A 113 7.87 7.55 12.15
CA ALA A 113 6.77 7.29 11.22
C ALA A 113 5.41 7.78 11.74
N ALA A 114 4.57 8.27 10.82
CA ALA A 114 3.15 8.57 11.05
C ALA A 114 2.27 7.90 9.97
N GLU A 115 0.96 7.82 10.22
CA GLU A 115 -0.03 7.35 9.26
C GLU A 115 -1.07 8.46 8.98
N VAL A 116 -1.48 8.57 7.72
CA VAL A 116 -2.63 9.38 7.28
C VAL A 116 -3.64 8.44 6.66
N ARG A 117 -4.87 8.47 7.16
CA ARG A 117 -5.93 7.58 6.71
C ARG A 117 -6.74 8.22 5.58
N TYR A 118 -7.06 7.44 4.56
CA TYR A 118 -7.90 7.88 3.44
C TYR A 118 -8.84 6.77 2.97
N ASP A 119 -9.97 7.15 2.39
CA ASP A 119 -10.88 6.24 1.71
C ASP A 119 -10.44 6.11 0.25
N ARG A 120 -10.35 4.88 -0.25
CA ARG A 120 -9.97 4.62 -1.65
C ARG A 120 -11.24 4.57 -2.49
N ASP A 121 -11.28 5.34 -3.57
CA ASP A 121 -12.38 5.23 -4.53
C ASP A 121 -12.39 3.84 -5.18
N THR A 122 -13.59 3.32 -5.41
CA THR A 122 -13.78 2.10 -6.22
C THR A 122 -13.23 2.33 -7.62
N ARG A 123 -12.47 1.36 -8.14
CA ARG A 123 -11.86 1.42 -9.48
C ARG A 123 -12.88 1.84 -10.53
N HIS A 124 -12.54 2.84 -11.34
CA HIS A 124 -13.42 3.35 -12.41
C HIS A 124 -13.35 2.55 -13.73
N ALA A 125 -12.39 1.64 -13.91
CA ALA A 125 -12.37 0.73 -15.05
C ALA A 125 -11.44 -0.46 -14.78
N GLY A 126 -11.99 -1.66 -14.93
CA GLY A 126 -11.28 -2.93 -14.77
C GLY A 126 -12.19 -3.91 -14.05
N ASP A 127 -12.70 -4.91 -14.78
CA ASP A 127 -13.49 -6.00 -14.21
C ASP A 127 -12.74 -6.57 -13.01
N GLU A 128 -13.32 -6.42 -11.82
CA GLU A 128 -12.82 -7.08 -10.63
C GLU A 128 -12.91 -8.57 -10.90
N VAL A 129 -11.78 -9.28 -10.93
CA VAL A 129 -11.80 -10.72 -10.66
C VAL A 129 -12.19 -10.82 -9.19
N PRO A 130 -13.38 -11.34 -8.84
CA PRO A 130 -13.76 -11.46 -7.45
C PRO A 130 -12.74 -12.34 -6.76
N ALA A 131 -12.32 -11.94 -5.56
CA ALA A 131 -11.59 -12.84 -4.68
C ALA A 131 -12.41 -14.13 -4.55
N LEU A 132 -11.79 -15.27 -4.83
CA LEU A 132 -12.35 -16.61 -4.65
C LEU A 132 -12.80 -16.79 -3.19
N GLN A 133 -14.02 -16.35 -2.91
CA GLN A 133 -14.81 -16.68 -1.73
C GLN A 133 -16.23 -16.94 -2.22
N ASP A 134 -16.37 -17.94 -3.08
CA ASP A 134 -17.66 -18.56 -3.33
C ASP A 134 -17.52 -20.08 -3.18
N ASP A 135 -18.38 -20.57 -2.30
CA ASP A 135 -18.66 -21.94 -1.89
C ASP A 135 -18.67 -22.94 -3.08
N PRO A 136 -17.86 -24.03 -3.06
CA PRO A 136 -17.79 -24.98 -4.17
C PRO A 136 -19.05 -25.83 -4.38
N LEU A 137 -20.14 -25.62 -3.62
CA LEU A 137 -21.34 -26.47 -3.69
C LEU A 137 -22.56 -25.85 -4.39
N ARG A 138 -22.44 -24.67 -5.03
CA ARG A 138 -23.57 -24.04 -5.76
C ARG A 138 -23.21 -23.47 -7.13
N ALA A 139 -22.78 -24.30 -8.09
CA ALA A 139 -22.94 -23.98 -9.52
C ALA A 139 -22.69 -25.22 -10.39
N GLY A 140 -23.66 -26.13 -10.40
CA GLY A 140 -23.74 -27.17 -11.43
C GLY A 140 -24.29 -26.57 -12.72
N ARG A 141 -23.57 -26.81 -13.82
CA ARG A 141 -23.90 -26.50 -15.23
C ARG A 141 -23.83 -25.01 -15.59
N ASP A 142 -22.71 -24.63 -16.23
CA ASP A 142 -22.65 -23.64 -17.35
C ASP A 142 -21.22 -23.13 -17.65
N LEU A 143 -20.18 -23.92 -17.36
CA LEU A 143 -18.78 -23.59 -17.71
C LEU A 143 -18.25 -24.48 -18.84
N LEU A 144 -18.67 -24.21 -20.08
CA LEU A 144 -17.99 -24.77 -21.28
C LEU A 144 -17.93 -23.77 -22.45
N VAL A 145 -17.66 -22.47 -22.18
CA VAL A 145 -17.26 -21.55 -23.26
C VAL A 145 -16.16 -20.58 -22.79
N PRO A 146 -14.93 -20.66 -23.34
CA PRO A 146 -13.87 -19.70 -23.04
C PRO A 146 -14.17 -18.27 -23.56
N PRO A 147 -13.79 -17.21 -22.81
CA PRO A 147 -14.23 -15.83 -23.05
C PRO A 147 -13.61 -15.14 -24.28
N TRP A 148 -12.59 -15.71 -24.93
CA TRP A 148 -11.85 -15.05 -26.02
C TRP A 148 -12.56 -15.06 -27.39
N ARG A 149 -13.72 -15.71 -27.54
CA ARG A 149 -14.47 -15.77 -28.82
C ARG A 149 -15.38 -14.56 -29.12
N ARG A 150 -15.48 -13.55 -28.24
CA ARG A 150 -16.39 -12.38 -28.45
C ARG A 150 -15.74 -11.14 -29.08
N CYS A 151 -14.44 -11.12 -29.35
CA CYS A 151 -13.77 -9.92 -29.89
C CYS A 151 -13.60 -9.86 -31.43
N ALA A 152 -14.08 -10.86 -32.19
CA ALA A 152 -13.90 -10.88 -33.65
C ALA A 152 -15.24 -10.79 -34.39
N ARG A 153 -15.83 -9.59 -34.45
CA ARG A 153 -16.79 -9.13 -35.49
C ARG A 153 -17.33 -7.73 -35.18
N ARG A 154 -16.54 -6.70 -35.47
CA ARG A 154 -17.00 -5.37 -35.91
C ARG A 154 -15.83 -4.72 -36.68
N ALA A 155 -15.81 -5.01 -37.98
CA ALA A 155 -15.17 -4.24 -39.04
C ALA A 155 -16.13 -4.29 -40.22
#